data_AF-A0A7X1CA71-F1
#
_entry.id   AF-A0A7X1CA71-F1
#
_cell.length_a   1.000
_cell.length_b   1.000
_cell.length_c   1.000
_cell.angle_alpha   90.00
_cell.angle_beta   90.00
_cell.angle_gamma   90.00
#
_symmetry.space_group_name_H-M   'P 1'
#
loop_
_entity.id
_entity.type
_entity.pdbx_description
1 polymer ?
#
loop_
_entity_poly.entity_id
_entity_poly.type
_entity_poly.pdbx_seq_one_letter_code
_entity_poly.pdbx_strand_id
1 'polypeptide(L)' 'MAKYSLEFKLNIIHDYLSGQGGTTFLAKKYGFKTTSQVRKWINAYKEFGEEGLLRSRKSKNYSVQFKLDAISCT' A
#
# COMPACT_ATOMS: atom_id res chain seq x y z
N MET A 1 -8.56 -7.05 0.81
CA MET A 1 -8.70 -5.81 0.01
C MET A 1 -7.67 -4.79 0.48
N ALA A 2 -6.81 -4.27 -0.38
CA ALA A 2 -6.00 -3.11 0.01
C ALA A 2 -6.94 -1.89 0.06
N LYS A 3 -7.06 -1.27 1.24
CA LYS A 3 -7.97 -0.12 1.46
C LYS A 3 -7.59 1.12 0.64
N TYR A 4 -6.34 1.18 0.17
CA TYR A 4 -5.78 2.34 -0.53
C TYR A 4 -5.07 1.90 -1.82
N SER A 5 -5.37 2.58 -2.92
CA SER A 5 -4.72 2.39 -4.22
C SER A 5 -3.25 2.80 -4.17
N LEU A 6 -2.46 2.34 -5.16
CA LEU A 6 -1.06 2.74 -5.28
C LEU A 6 -0.91 4.25 -5.48
N GLU A 7 -1.69 4.81 -6.42
CA GLU A 7 -1.67 6.25 -6.72
C GLU A 7 -1.92 7.10 -5.49
N PHE A 8 -2.84 6.69 -4.63
CA PHE A 8 -3.10 7.40 -3.38
C PHE A 8 -1.88 7.39 -2.44
N LYS A 9 -1.17 6.27 -2.34
CA LYS A 9 0.07 6.18 -1.55
C LYS A 9 1.17 7.06 -2.14
N LEU A 10 1.32 7.05 -3.46
CA LEU A 10 2.30 7.89 -4.16
C LEU A 10 2.03 9.37 -3.91
N ASN A 11 0.77 9.80 -3.96
CA ASN A 11 0.40 11.18 -3.69
C ASN A 11 0.86 11.65 -2.29
N ILE A 12 0.69 10.80 -1.27
CA ILE A 12 1.17 11.08 0.09
C ILE A 12 2.70 11.20 0.14
N ILE A 13 3.42 10.39 -0.62
CA ILE A 13 4.87 10.44 -0.68
C ILE A 13 5.36 11.68 -1.42
N HIS A 14 4.71 12.08 -2.51
CA HIS A 14 5.03 13.32 -3.20
C HIS A 14 4.81 14.54 -2.30
N ASP A 15 3.74 14.57 -1.51
CA ASP A 15 3.51 15.62 -0.51
C ASP A 15 4.60 15.64 0.58
N TYR A 16 5.05 14.45 1.01
CA TYR A 16 6.17 14.32 1.94
C TYR A 16 7.49 14.85 1.35
N LEU A 17 7.79 14.49 0.10
CA LEU A 17 8.99 14.93 -0.62
C LEU A 17 8.98 16.43 -0.93
N SER A 18 7.79 17.00 -1.16
CA SER A 18 7.60 18.44 -1.37
C SER A 18 7.82 19.26 -0.09
N GLY A 19 8.07 18.61 1.06
CA GLY A 19 8.32 19.30 2.31
C GLY A 19 7.09 19.92 2.96
N GLN A 20 5.87 19.53 2.55
CA GLN A 20 4.62 20.07 3.12
C GLN A 20 4.47 19.78 4.62
N GLY A 21 5.16 18.78 5.14
CA GLY A 21 5.24 18.50 6.57
C GLY A 21 5.66 17.08 6.90
N GLY A 22 5.76 16.79 8.20
CA GLY A 22 6.09 15.45 8.70
C GLY A 22 4.94 14.44 8.61
N THR A 23 5.19 13.21 9.06
CA THR A 23 4.21 12.12 9.05
C THR A 23 2.93 12.43 9.82
N THR A 24 3.03 13.22 10.90
CA THR A 24 1.87 13.69 11.69
C THR A 24 0.99 14.67 10.91
N PHE A 25 1.61 15.57 10.14
CA PHE A 25 0.87 16.53 9.32
C PHE A 25 0.12 15.80 8.20
N LEU A 26 0.81 14.91 7.48
CA LEU A 26 0.22 14.10 6.42
C LEU A 26 -0.90 13.19 6.97
N ALA A 27 -0.70 12.57 8.13
CA ALA A 27 -1.75 11.77 8.75
C ALA A 27 -3.02 12.58 9.01
N LYS A 28 -2.92 13.81 9.52
CA LYS A 28 -4.07 14.70 9.72
C LYS A 28 -4.69 15.13 8.38
N LYS A 29 -3.88 15.55 7.40
CA LYS A 29 -4.33 16.00 6.07
C LYS A 29 -5.19 14.96 5.36
N TYR A 30 -4.79 13.70 5.44
CA TYR A 30 -5.46 12.58 4.79
C TYR A 30 -6.42 11.79 5.72
N GLY A 31 -6.68 12.28 6.94
CA GLY A 31 -7.65 11.67 7.86
C GLY A 31 -7.24 10.33 8.48
N PHE A 32 -5.94 10.03 8.55
CA PHE A 32 -5.44 8.83 9.22
C PHE A 32 -5.49 8.99 10.74
N LYS A 33 -6.08 7.98 11.41
CA LYS A 33 -6.08 7.87 12.88
C LYS A 33 -4.69 7.66 13.47
N THR A 34 -3.74 7.14 12.69
CA THR A 34 -2.39 6.81 13.17
C THR A 34 -1.34 7.13 12.12
N THR A 35 -0.22 7.70 12.57
CA THR A 35 0.94 8.05 11.72
C THR A 35 1.75 6.84 11.27
N SER A 36 1.56 5.69 11.93
CA SER A 36 2.27 4.44 11.64
C SER A 36 2.08 3.96 10.21
N GLN A 37 0.88 4.16 9.64
CA GLN A 37 0.57 3.77 8.26
C GLN A 37 1.37 4.59 7.25
N VAL A 38 1.38 5.91 7.43
CA VAL A 38 2.14 6.85 6.58
C VAL A 38 3.64 6.58 6.70
N ARG A 39 4.12 6.36 7.94
CA ARG A 39 5.53 6.05 8.20
C ARG A 39 5.98 4.75 7.53
N LYS A 40 5.14 3.71 7.54
CA LYS A 40 5.41 2.45 6.82
C LYS A 40 5.57 2.66 5.32
N TRP A 41 4.71 3.47 4.71
CA TRP A 41 4.81 3.74 3.26
C TRP A 41 6.05 4.56 2.92
N ILE A 42 6.37 5.58 3.71
CA ILE A 42 7.60 6.37 3.54
C ILE A 42 8.84 5.49 3.69
N ASN A 43 8.89 4.63 4.71
CA ASN A 43 10.01 3.73 4.89
C ASN A 43 10.14 2.73 3.73
N ALA A 44 9.03 2.13 3.29
CA ALA A 44 9.03 1.22 2.14
C ALA A 44 9.51 1.92 0.87
N TYR A 45 9.14 3.18 0.67
CA TYR A 45 9.61 3.98 -0.46
C TYR A 45 11.08 4.37 -0.35
N LYS A 46 11.57 4.70 0.86
CA LYS A 46 13.00 4.96 1.07
C LYS A 46 13.88 3.73 0.83
N GLU A 47 13.36 2.54 1.15
CA GLU A 47 14.11 1.28 1.03
C GLU A 47 14.03 0.67 -0.38
N PHE A 48 12.87 0.73 -1.04
CA PHE A 48 12.62 0.04 -2.31
C PHE A 48 12.03 0.94 -3.41
N GLY A 49 11.89 2.25 -3.18
CA GLY A 49 11.19 3.14 -4.11
C GLY A 49 9.71 2.81 -4.26
N GLU A 50 9.17 3.07 -5.45
CA GLU A 50 7.75 2.82 -5.76
C GLU A 50 7.37 1.33 -5.63
N GLU A 51 8.31 0.42 -5.86
CA GLU A 51 8.10 -1.02 -5.70
C GLU A 51 7.81 -1.42 -4.25
N GLY A 52 8.33 -0.68 -3.28
CA GLY A 52 8.02 -0.87 -1.86
C GLY A 52 6.52 -0.68 -1.56
N LEU A 53 5.82 0.12 -2.36
CA LEU A 53 4.38 0.37 -2.21
C LEU A 53 3.51 -0.70 -2.90
N LEU A 54 4.06 -1.39 -3.90
CA LEU A 54 3.41 -2.45 -4.69
C LEU A 54 3.20 -3.75 -3.88
N ARG A 55 4.00 -4.01 -2.85
CA ARG A 55 3.98 -5.27 -2.07
C ARG A 55 2.62 -5.58 -1.43
N SER A 56 1.80 -4.56 -1.19
CA SER A 56 0.43 -4.73 -0.66
C SER A 56 -0.54 -5.40 -1.66
N ARG A 57 -0.15 -5.57 -2.93
CA ARG A 57 -0.95 -6.19 -4.01
C ARG A 57 -0.75 -7.70 -4.15
N LYS A 58 0.15 -8.33 -3.38
CA LYS A 58 0.14 -9.80 -3.22
C LYS A 58 -1.04 -10.22 -2.34
N SER A 59 -2.26 -9.74 -2.66
CA SER A 59 -3.43 -10.58 -2.50
C SER A 59 -3.12 -11.78 -3.38
N LYS A 60 -2.74 -12.89 -2.77
CA LYS A 60 -3.00 -14.20 -3.35
C LYS A 60 -4.52 -14.24 -3.52
N ASN A 61 -5.03 -13.61 -4.57
CA ASN A 61 -6.24 -14.08 -5.21
C ASN A 61 -5.83 -15.47 -5.68
N TYR A 62 -5.96 -16.44 -4.77
CA TYR A 62 -5.96 -17.85 -5.10
C TYR A 62 -6.98 -17.91 -6.22
N SER A 63 -6.49 -17.97 -7.46
CA SER A 63 -7.34 -18.02 -8.63
C SER A 63 -8.29 -19.18 -8.38
N VAL A 64 -9.59 -18.89 -8.37
CA VAL A 64 -10.66 -19.89 -8.17
C VAL A 64 -10.41 -21.13 -9.06
N GLN A 65 -9.73 -20.92 -10.19
CA GLN A 65 -9.14 -21.92 -11.07
C GLN A 65 -8.40 -23.07 -10.36
N PHE A 66 -7.56 -22.82 -9.34
CA PHE A 66 -6.82 -23.88 -8.66
C PHE A 66 -7.73 -24.77 -7.79
N LYS A 67 -8.88 -24.25 -7.33
CA LYS A 67 -9.87 -25.05 -6.60
C LYS A 67 -10.73 -25.90 -7.53
N LEU A 68 -11.02 -25.41 -8.75
CA LEU A 68 -11.76 -26.19 -9.74
C LEU A 68 -10.95 -27.38 -10.26
N ASP A 69 -9.63 -27.18 -10.44
CA ASP A 69 -8.71 -28.24 -10.88
C ASP A 69 -8.55 -29.37 -9.83
N ALA A 70 -8.73 -29.05 -8.54
CA ALA A 70 -8.69 -30.03 -7.45
C ALA A 70 -9.97 -30.87 -7.30
N ILE A 71 -11.06 -30.50 -7.98
CA ILE A 71 -12.36 -31.21 -7.93
C ILE A 71 -12.56 -32.07 -9.19
N SER A 72 -11.83 -31.82 -10.29
CA SER A 72 -11.88 -32.64 -11.49
C SER A 72 -10.88 -33.80 -11.47
N CYS A 73 -10.99 -34.67 -10.47
CA CYS A 73 -10.55 -36.05 -10.61
C CYS A 73 -11.79 -36.93 -10.52
N THR A 74 -12.24 -37.40 -11.68
CA THR A 74 -13.07 -38.60 -11.96
C THR A 74 -14.20 -38.97 -11.00
#